data_AF-A0A9R1X236-F1
#
_entry.id   AF-A0A9R1X236-F1
#
_cell.length_a   1.000
_cell.length_b   1.000
_cell.length_c   1.000
_cell.angle_alpha   90.00
_cell.angle_beta   90.00
_cell.angle_gamma   90.00
#
_symmetry.space_group_name_H-M   'P 1'
#
loop_
_entity.id
_entity.type
_entity.pdbx_description
1 polymer ?
#
loop_
_entity_poly.entity_id
_entity_poly.type
_entity_poly.pdbx_seq_one_letter_code
_entity_poly.pdbx_strand_id
1 'polypeptide(L)'
;MINALFEELEEGGFTYDISHNSEGRISRLFIAHLLSIKLVKAFSDIFVMDCTYKTNKYNMPLLDIIGVSCFNTSFYSGFVFLEKEDEENYSWALRAFKEIIGQGNQPCVIMSDRELALMNGIKNIFPTMTNLLCVWHIEKNVLANCKKYFGRAEDFDIFMSSWNNVVYSTTEDLFEKNWDEFESMYIEKKDALEYIKKYGFLGKKSLLVLGPISTCILAIGLHQELKVLMPNLNNICKFLQEI
;
A
#
# COMPACT_ATOMS: atom_id res chain seq x y z
N MET A 1 -12.83 -23.33 16.34
CA MET A 1 -12.89 -22.29 15.28
C MET A 1 -11.51 -21.70 15.02
N ILE A 2 -10.81 -21.14 16.02
CA ILE A 2 -9.42 -20.67 15.85
C ILE A 2 -8.44 -21.82 15.50
N ASN A 3 -8.50 -22.96 16.19
CA ASN A 3 -7.61 -24.09 15.88
C ASN A 3 -7.80 -24.66 14.46
N ALA A 4 -9.04 -24.70 13.97
CA ALA A 4 -9.34 -25.16 12.61
C ALA A 4 -8.77 -24.21 11.54
N LEU A 5 -8.70 -22.90 11.82
CA LEU A 5 -8.06 -21.95 10.92
C LEU A 5 -6.56 -22.22 10.81
N PHE A 6 -5.88 -22.51 11.92
CA PHE A 6 -4.44 -22.78 11.91
C PHE A 6 -4.10 -24.12 11.25
N GLU A 7 -4.91 -25.15 11.48
CA GLU A 7 -4.77 -26.42 10.76
C GLU A 7 -4.91 -26.21 9.24
N GLU A 8 -5.90 -25.43 8.78
CA GLU A 8 -6.05 -25.10 7.36
C GLU A 8 -4.90 -24.27 6.79
N LEU A 9 -4.34 -23.35 7.58
CA LEU A 9 -3.17 -22.57 7.17
C LEU A 9 -1.97 -23.48 6.96
N GLU A 10 -1.70 -24.39 7.91
CA GLU A 10 -0.60 -25.34 7.81
C GLU A 10 -0.78 -26.31 6.64
N GLU A 11 -1.97 -26.92 6.50
CA GLU A 11 -2.31 -27.81 5.38
C GLU A 11 -2.24 -27.09 4.03
N GLY A 12 -2.61 -25.81 4.00
CA GLY A 12 -2.54 -24.94 2.84
C GLY A 12 -1.12 -24.44 2.51
N GLY A 13 -0.10 -24.80 3.29
CA GLY A 13 1.27 -24.37 3.06
C GLY A 13 1.52 -22.89 3.41
N PHE A 14 0.82 -22.38 4.41
CA PHE A 14 1.05 -21.05 4.97
C PHE A 14 1.86 -21.14 6.26
N THR A 15 2.65 -20.10 6.49
CA THR A 15 3.19 -19.77 7.80
C THR A 15 2.45 -18.56 8.35
N TYR A 16 2.41 -18.44 9.66
CA TYR A 16 1.75 -17.33 10.33
C TYR A 16 2.48 -16.93 11.60
N ASP A 17 2.30 -15.67 12.00
CA ASP A 17 2.67 -15.16 13.31
C ASP A 17 1.44 -14.53 13.96
N ILE A 18 1.33 -14.62 15.29
CA ILE A 18 0.14 -14.23 16.02
C ILE A 18 0.46 -13.47 17.29
N SER A 19 -0.34 -12.45 17.58
CA SER A 19 -0.34 -11.73 18.84
C SER A 19 -1.73 -11.74 19.45
N HIS A 20 -1.78 -11.74 20.79
CA HIS A 20 -3.01 -11.67 21.56
C HIS A 20 -3.04 -10.38 22.39
N ASN A 21 -4.22 -9.82 22.60
CA ASN A 21 -4.43 -8.73 23.54
C ASN A 21 -4.59 -9.23 24.99
N SER A 22 -4.79 -8.32 25.93
CA SER A 22 -4.97 -8.61 27.35
C SER A 22 -6.17 -9.50 27.67
N GLU A 23 -7.17 -9.56 26.78
CA GLU A 23 -8.34 -10.42 26.90
C GLU A 23 -8.14 -11.82 26.28
N GLY A 24 -6.93 -12.11 25.77
CA GLY A 24 -6.61 -13.37 25.09
C GLY A 24 -7.23 -13.50 23.70
N ARG A 25 -7.72 -12.39 23.11
CA ARG A 25 -8.22 -12.38 21.73
C ARG A 25 -7.07 -12.09 20.77
N ILE A 26 -7.14 -12.64 19.56
CA ILE A 26 -6.19 -12.34 18.49
C ILE A 26 -6.25 -10.84 18.20
N SER A 27 -5.13 -10.14 18.41
CA SER A 27 -4.99 -8.73 18.07
C SER A 27 -4.30 -8.54 16.74
N ARG A 28 -3.33 -9.41 16.41
CA ARG A 28 -2.58 -9.32 15.15
C ARG A 28 -2.33 -10.72 14.61
N LEU A 29 -2.47 -10.89 13.30
CA LEU A 29 -2.23 -12.15 12.60
C LEU A 29 -1.54 -11.87 11.26
N PHE A 30 -0.28 -12.26 11.15
CA PHE A 30 0.48 -12.23 9.91
C PHE A 30 0.37 -13.60 9.24
N ILE A 31 0.17 -13.64 7.93
CA ILE A 31 0.07 -14.88 7.16
C ILE A 31 0.83 -14.74 5.84
N ALA A 32 1.65 -15.73 5.50
CA ALA A 32 2.34 -15.79 4.21
C ALA A 32 2.42 -17.23 3.68
N HIS A 33 2.15 -17.42 2.39
CA HIS A 33 2.29 -18.73 1.76
C HIS A 33 3.77 -19.07 1.53
N LEU A 34 4.15 -20.36 1.61
CA LEU A 34 5.53 -20.79 1.43
C LEU A 34 6.10 -20.41 0.04
N LEU A 35 5.28 -20.38 -1.01
CA LEU A 35 5.70 -19.88 -2.32
C LEU A 35 5.91 -18.37 -2.34
N SER A 36 5.05 -17.60 -1.65
CA SER A 36 5.20 -16.16 -1.50
C SER A 36 6.53 -15.82 -0.83
N ILE A 37 6.92 -16.57 0.20
CA ILE A 37 8.21 -16.37 0.88
C ILE A 37 9.40 -16.61 -0.07
N LYS A 38 9.31 -17.62 -0.94
CA LYS A 38 10.35 -17.85 -1.97
C LYS A 38 10.44 -16.67 -2.93
N LEU A 39 9.30 -16.11 -3.34
CA LEU A 39 9.25 -14.94 -4.23
C LEU A 39 9.77 -13.67 -3.53
N VAL A 40 9.39 -13.44 -2.28
CA VAL A 40 9.89 -12.32 -1.45
C VAL A 40 11.41 -12.36 -1.34
N LYS A 41 12.00 -13.55 -1.13
CA LYS A 41 13.46 -13.72 -1.05
C LYS A 41 14.16 -13.56 -2.38
N ALA A 42 13.49 -13.85 -3.49
CA ALA A 42 14.04 -13.70 -4.85
C ALA A 42 13.89 -12.26 -5.38
N PHE A 43 12.82 -11.57 -4.98
CA PHE A 43 12.43 -10.23 -5.44
C PHE A 43 12.11 -9.34 -4.23
N SER A 44 13.16 -8.88 -3.54
CA SER A 44 13.02 -8.10 -2.31
C SER A 44 13.12 -6.58 -2.50
N ASP A 45 13.22 -6.09 -3.74
CA ASP A 45 13.53 -4.68 -3.99
C ASP A 45 12.33 -3.75 -3.81
N ILE A 46 11.14 -4.20 -4.22
CA ILE A 46 9.95 -3.35 -4.34
C ILE A 46 8.76 -4.04 -3.71
N PHE A 47 8.14 -3.34 -2.76
CA PHE A 47 6.87 -3.75 -2.16
C PHE A 47 5.83 -2.63 -2.20
N VAL A 48 4.58 -3.05 -2.21
CA VAL A 48 3.39 -2.24 -2.12
C VAL A 48 2.63 -2.68 -0.88
N MET A 49 2.27 -1.73 -0.03
CA MET A 49 1.53 -1.98 1.21
C MET A 49 0.29 -1.09 1.24
N ASP A 50 -0.89 -1.70 1.39
CA ASP A 50 -2.15 -0.98 1.44
C ASP A 50 -3.05 -1.60 2.51
N CYS A 51 -3.70 -0.76 3.31
CA CYS A 51 -4.60 -1.25 4.36
C CYS A 51 -6.04 -1.11 3.87
N THR A 52 -6.73 -2.24 3.71
CA THR A 52 -8.15 -2.22 3.39
C THR A 52 -8.97 -2.09 4.68
N TYR A 53 -9.93 -1.16 4.66
CA TYR A 53 -10.69 -0.79 5.84
C TYR A 53 -11.74 -1.84 6.19
N LYS A 54 -11.58 -2.48 7.36
CA LYS A 54 -12.64 -2.83 8.33
C LYS A 54 -13.93 -3.48 7.81
N THR A 55 -13.89 -4.12 6.65
CA THR A 55 -15.08 -4.72 6.06
C THR A 55 -15.38 -6.10 6.68
N ASN A 56 -14.43 -6.66 7.46
CA ASN A 56 -14.64 -7.92 8.17
C ASN A 56 -15.50 -7.84 9.42
N LYS A 57 -16.11 -8.98 9.74
CA LYS A 57 -16.94 -9.21 10.92
C LYS A 57 -16.28 -8.80 12.25
N TYR A 58 -14.95 -8.78 12.29
CA TYR A 58 -14.16 -8.43 13.46
C TYR A 58 -13.72 -6.96 13.48
N ASN A 59 -14.08 -6.19 12.45
CA ASN A 59 -13.74 -4.79 12.26
C ASN A 59 -12.21 -4.55 12.32
N MET A 60 -11.42 -5.55 11.93
CA MET A 60 -9.97 -5.53 11.92
C MET A 60 -9.45 -4.98 10.59
N PRO A 61 -8.55 -3.99 10.58
CA PRO A 61 -7.85 -3.59 9.36
C PRO A 61 -7.03 -4.75 8.77
N LEU A 62 -7.04 -4.86 7.43
CA LEU A 62 -6.25 -5.84 6.70
C LEU A 62 -5.17 -5.12 5.89
N LEU A 63 -3.91 -5.31 6.27
CA LEU A 63 -2.75 -4.84 5.52
C LEU A 63 -2.35 -5.87 4.48
N ASP A 64 -2.51 -5.54 3.21
CA ASP A 64 -2.04 -6.29 2.07
C ASP A 64 -0.56 -5.95 1.80
N ILE A 65 0.29 -6.98 1.61
CA ILE A 65 1.68 -6.82 1.21
C ILE A 65 1.91 -7.51 -0.13
N ILE A 66 2.22 -6.71 -1.14
CA ILE A 66 2.38 -7.14 -2.54
C ILE A 66 3.81 -6.85 -2.97
N GLY A 67 4.50 -7.85 -3.53
CA GLY A 67 5.84 -7.71 -4.09
C GLY A 67 5.77 -7.49 -5.60
N VAL A 68 6.82 -6.88 -6.16
CA VAL A 68 6.98 -6.68 -7.61
C VAL A 68 8.24 -7.38 -8.08
N SER A 69 8.11 -8.25 -9.08
CA SER A 69 9.25 -8.97 -9.68
C SER A 69 10.01 -8.11 -10.69
N CYS A 70 11.19 -8.58 -11.11
CA CYS A 70 11.97 -7.93 -12.18
C CYS A 70 11.28 -7.97 -13.57
N PHE A 71 10.21 -8.75 -13.73
CA PHE A 71 9.39 -8.79 -14.94
C PHE A 71 8.19 -7.82 -14.88
N ASN A 72 8.17 -6.92 -13.89
CA ASN A 72 7.06 -5.99 -13.67
C ASN A 72 5.72 -6.72 -13.40
N THR A 73 5.79 -7.90 -12.78
CA THR A 73 4.62 -8.68 -12.34
C THR A 73 4.49 -8.60 -10.83
N SER A 74 3.25 -8.50 -10.35
CA SER A 74 2.95 -8.49 -8.92
C SER A 74 2.78 -9.90 -8.38
N PHE A 75 3.06 -10.07 -7.09
CA PHE A 75 2.77 -11.31 -6.37
C PHE A 75 2.44 -11.02 -4.91
N TYR A 76 1.62 -11.87 -4.30
CA TYR A 76 1.33 -11.77 -2.88
C TYR A 76 2.55 -12.14 -2.04
N SER A 77 2.93 -11.24 -1.13
CA SER A 77 4.03 -11.46 -0.19
C SER A 77 3.52 -11.90 1.18
N GLY A 78 2.39 -11.33 1.62
CA GLY A 78 1.72 -11.71 2.85
C GLY A 78 0.51 -10.82 3.15
N PHE A 79 -0.24 -11.21 4.17
CA PHE A 79 -1.42 -10.50 4.67
C PHE A 79 -1.28 -10.30 6.18
N VAL A 80 -1.77 -9.16 6.68
CA VAL A 80 -1.72 -8.88 8.11
C VAL A 80 -3.05 -8.33 8.61
N PHE A 81 -3.67 -9.04 9.53
CA PHE A 81 -4.79 -8.52 10.30
C PHE A 81 -4.24 -7.73 11.48
N LEU A 82 -4.74 -6.51 11.65
CA LEU A 82 -4.35 -5.60 12.71
C LEU A 82 -5.53 -5.34 13.63
N GLU A 83 -5.27 -5.03 14.90
CA GLU A 83 -6.32 -4.62 15.84
C GLU A 83 -6.78 -3.19 15.52
N LYS A 84 -5.83 -2.34 15.12
CA LYS A 84 -6.01 -0.93 14.78
C LYS A 84 -4.86 -0.44 13.90
N GLU A 85 -5.13 0.61 13.12
CA GLU A 85 -4.15 1.29 12.27
C GLU A 85 -3.34 2.28 13.11
N ASP A 86 -2.37 1.76 13.86
CA ASP A 86 -1.44 2.59 14.63
C ASP A 86 0.01 2.10 14.51
N GLU A 87 0.94 2.91 14.98
CA GLU A 87 2.37 2.65 14.81
C GLU A 87 2.83 1.34 15.46
N GLU A 88 2.21 0.96 16.59
CA GLU A 88 2.55 -0.27 17.28
C GLU A 88 2.16 -1.50 16.46
N ASN A 89 0.93 -1.51 15.94
CA ASN A 89 0.40 -2.59 15.12
C ASN A 89 1.16 -2.71 13.79
N TYR A 90 1.40 -1.60 13.11
CA TYR A 90 2.21 -1.60 11.89
C TYR A 90 3.65 -2.02 12.14
N SER A 91 4.28 -1.57 13.24
CA SER A 91 5.65 -1.98 13.56
C SER A 91 5.75 -3.48 13.88
N TRP A 92 4.71 -4.09 14.43
CA TRP A 92 4.65 -5.54 14.59
C TRP A 92 4.55 -6.24 13.24
N ALA A 93 3.63 -5.79 12.37
CA ALA A 93 3.43 -6.33 11.03
C ALA A 93 4.70 -6.29 10.18
N LEU A 94 5.39 -5.14 10.19
CA LEU A 94 6.63 -4.92 9.45
C LEU A 94 7.79 -5.76 9.99
N ARG A 95 7.82 -6.04 11.30
CA ARG A 95 8.80 -6.97 11.89
C ARG A 95 8.55 -8.40 11.43
N ALA A 96 7.30 -8.88 11.50
CA ALA A 96 6.94 -10.19 10.97
C ALA A 96 7.29 -10.32 9.47
N PHE A 97 7.03 -9.27 8.69
CA PHE A 97 7.41 -9.21 7.29
C PHE A 97 8.94 -9.25 7.07
N LYS A 98 9.70 -8.53 7.89
CA LYS A 98 11.17 -8.52 7.84
C LYS A 98 11.77 -9.91 8.09
N GLU A 99 11.18 -10.70 8.98
CA GLU A 99 11.62 -12.08 9.20
C GLU A 99 11.47 -12.96 7.96
N ILE A 100 10.40 -12.79 7.17
CA ILE A 100 10.22 -13.58 5.94
C ILE A 100 11.14 -13.12 4.80
N ILE A 101 11.48 -11.82 4.73
CA ILE A 101 12.50 -11.28 3.82
C ILE A 101 13.86 -11.94 4.10
N GLY A 102 14.17 -12.15 5.37
CA GLY A 102 15.38 -12.82 5.84
C GLY A 102 16.59 -11.90 5.90
N GLN A 103 17.65 -12.38 6.55
CA GLN A 103 18.88 -11.62 6.75
C GLN A 103 19.61 -11.35 5.42
N GLY A 104 20.11 -10.12 5.27
CA GLY A 104 20.86 -9.69 4.09
C GLY A 104 20.00 -9.10 2.97
N ASN A 105 18.68 -9.26 3.04
CA ASN A 105 17.73 -8.66 2.11
C ASN A 105 17.01 -7.46 2.76
N GLN A 106 16.72 -6.44 1.95
CA GLN A 106 16.11 -5.21 2.43
C GLN A 106 15.38 -4.52 1.25
N PRO A 107 14.13 -4.07 1.44
CA PRO A 107 13.44 -3.27 0.43
C PRO A 107 14.22 -2.03 0.02
N CYS A 108 14.31 -1.79 -1.28
CA CYS A 108 14.75 -0.50 -1.82
C CYS A 108 13.60 0.49 -1.80
N VAL A 109 12.40 0.04 -2.14
CA VAL A 109 11.19 0.86 -2.26
C VAL A 109 10.01 0.18 -1.57
N ILE A 110 9.29 0.94 -0.75
CA ILE A 110 7.96 0.56 -0.27
C ILE A 110 6.98 1.64 -0.69
N MET A 111 5.98 1.28 -1.49
CA MET A 111 4.88 2.17 -1.85
C MET A 111 3.70 1.94 -0.91
N SER A 112 3.16 3.01 -0.36
CA SER A 112 1.97 2.97 0.50
C SER A 112 1.04 4.13 0.20
N ASP A 113 -0.14 4.15 0.81
CA ASP A 113 -0.90 5.38 0.92
C ASP A 113 -0.22 6.36 1.92
N ARG A 114 -0.93 7.44 2.28
CA ARG A 114 -0.43 8.44 3.24
C ARG A 114 -0.92 8.15 4.67
N GLU A 115 -0.89 6.89 5.10
CA GLU A 115 -1.10 6.53 6.49
C GLU A 115 0.18 6.78 7.31
N LEU A 116 0.17 7.85 8.11
CA LEU A 116 1.35 8.31 8.86
C LEU A 116 1.89 7.23 9.80
N ALA A 117 1.02 6.44 10.41
CA ALA A 117 1.42 5.37 11.31
C ALA A 117 2.22 4.27 10.58
N LEU A 118 1.76 3.88 9.38
CA LEU A 118 2.46 2.91 8.54
C LEU A 118 3.80 3.49 8.04
N MET A 119 3.80 4.73 7.56
CA MET A 119 5.01 5.41 7.10
C MET A 119 6.09 5.50 8.20
N ASN A 120 5.70 5.84 9.42
CA ASN A 120 6.59 5.89 10.57
C ASN A 120 7.13 4.50 10.91
N GLY A 121 6.25 3.48 10.91
CA GLY A 121 6.66 2.08 11.07
C GLY A 121 7.68 1.64 10.02
N ILE A 122 7.42 1.93 8.74
CA ILE A 122 8.32 1.60 7.62
C ILE A 122 9.69 2.24 7.85
N LYS A 123 9.73 3.54 8.15
CA LYS A 123 10.99 4.26 8.41
C LYS A 123 11.77 3.67 9.58
N ASN A 124 11.09 3.20 10.62
CA ASN A 124 11.73 2.62 11.80
C ASN A 124 12.29 1.20 11.53
N ILE A 125 11.55 0.35 10.80
CA ILE A 125 11.94 -1.04 10.56
C ILE A 125 12.88 -1.19 9.36
N PHE A 126 12.75 -0.31 8.37
CA PHE A 126 13.46 -0.29 7.09
C PHE A 126 14.09 1.10 6.85
N PRO A 127 15.11 1.50 7.63
CA PRO A 127 15.60 2.89 7.63
C PRO A 127 16.28 3.33 6.33
N THR A 128 16.75 2.39 5.50
CA THR A 128 17.47 2.67 4.25
C THR A 128 16.57 2.66 3.02
N MET A 129 15.30 2.29 3.14
CA MET A 129 14.40 2.23 1.99
C MET A 129 13.90 3.62 1.60
N THR A 130 13.31 3.73 0.42
CA THR A 130 12.56 4.92 -0.02
C THR A 130 11.07 4.62 0.03
N ASN A 131 10.30 5.43 0.77
CA ASN A 131 8.86 5.28 0.87
C ASN A 131 8.19 6.20 -0.15
N LEU A 132 7.44 5.61 -1.07
CA LEU A 132 6.71 6.32 -2.11
C LEU A 132 5.22 6.34 -1.77
N LEU A 133 4.54 7.42 -2.15
CA LEU A 133 3.08 7.47 -2.07
C LEU A 133 2.46 6.87 -3.32
N CYS A 134 1.35 6.17 -3.13
CA CYS A 134 0.51 5.71 -4.22
C CYS A 134 -0.09 6.91 -4.97
N VAL A 135 0.21 6.97 -6.27
CA VAL A 135 -0.33 7.98 -7.19
C VAL A 135 -1.85 7.99 -7.21
N TRP A 136 -2.50 6.82 -7.19
CA TRP A 136 -3.96 6.74 -7.22
C TRP A 136 -4.61 7.37 -5.99
N HIS A 137 -4.06 7.10 -4.79
CA HIS A 137 -4.55 7.73 -3.57
C HIS A 137 -4.31 9.24 -3.57
N ILE A 138 -3.16 9.70 -4.07
CA ILE A 138 -2.89 11.12 -4.27
C ILE A 138 -3.92 11.73 -5.23
N GLU A 139 -4.15 11.12 -6.39
CA GLU A 139 -5.10 11.61 -7.39
C GLU A 139 -6.52 11.68 -6.82
N LYS A 140 -6.98 10.66 -6.09
CA LYS A 140 -8.28 10.68 -5.38
C LYS A 140 -8.36 11.81 -4.35
N ASN A 141 -7.30 12.02 -3.59
CA ASN A 141 -7.23 13.09 -2.59
C ASN A 141 -7.27 14.48 -3.24
N VAL A 142 -6.51 14.69 -4.32
CA VAL A 142 -6.53 15.92 -5.11
C VAL A 142 -7.92 16.13 -5.72
N LEU A 143 -8.52 15.10 -6.31
CA LEU A 143 -9.87 15.13 -6.88
C LEU A 143 -10.91 15.58 -5.84
N ALA A 144 -10.89 14.99 -4.65
CA ALA A 144 -11.87 15.28 -3.60
C ALA A 144 -11.67 16.67 -2.97
N ASN A 145 -10.42 17.12 -2.81
CA ASN A 145 -10.13 18.32 -2.02
C ASN A 145 -9.91 19.57 -2.86
N CYS A 146 -9.47 19.45 -4.12
CA CYS A 146 -9.19 20.61 -4.96
C CYS A 146 -10.40 21.07 -5.77
N LYS A 147 -11.36 20.17 -6.09
CA LYS A 147 -12.51 20.48 -6.95
C LYS A 147 -13.31 21.70 -6.50
N LYS A 148 -13.45 21.90 -5.18
CA LYS A 148 -14.17 23.03 -4.58
C LYS A 148 -13.58 24.42 -4.87
N TYR A 149 -12.34 24.50 -5.35
CA TYR A 149 -11.66 25.75 -5.71
C TYR A 149 -11.89 26.17 -7.17
N PHE A 150 -12.69 25.40 -7.90
CA PHE A 150 -13.02 25.63 -9.30
C PHE A 150 -14.52 25.86 -9.45
N GLY A 151 -14.89 26.94 -10.13
CA GLY A 151 -16.30 27.30 -10.36
C GLY A 151 -16.95 26.51 -11.48
N ARG A 152 -16.15 25.99 -12.43
CA ARG A 152 -16.61 25.20 -13.58
C ARG A 152 -15.90 23.86 -13.60
N ALA A 153 -16.61 22.82 -14.05
CA ALA A 153 -16.06 21.47 -14.15
C ALA A 153 -14.93 21.41 -15.18
N GLU A 154 -15.08 22.12 -16.30
CA GLU A 154 -14.10 22.13 -17.39
C GLU A 154 -12.74 22.71 -16.94
N ASP A 155 -12.77 23.77 -16.11
CA ASP A 155 -11.55 24.36 -15.54
C ASP A 155 -10.84 23.37 -14.62
N PHE A 156 -11.60 22.55 -13.90
CA PHE A 156 -11.05 21.51 -13.03
C PHE A 156 -10.49 20.32 -13.81
N ASP A 157 -11.14 19.92 -14.90
CA ASP A 157 -10.65 18.84 -15.77
C ASP A 157 -9.32 19.22 -16.44
N ILE A 158 -9.18 20.49 -16.84
CA ILE A 158 -7.91 21.04 -17.34
C ILE A 158 -6.84 21.01 -16.24
N PHE A 159 -7.19 21.42 -15.01
CA PHE A 159 -6.29 21.34 -13.85
C PHE A 159 -5.81 19.90 -13.57
N MET A 160 -6.73 18.92 -13.57
CA MET A 160 -6.37 17.53 -13.36
C MET A 160 -5.50 16.97 -14.50
N SER A 161 -5.74 17.41 -15.74
CA SER A 161 -4.90 17.03 -16.88
C SER A 161 -3.47 17.57 -16.72
N SER A 162 -3.33 18.84 -16.33
CA SER A 162 -2.03 19.45 -16.05
C SER A 162 -1.35 18.79 -14.84
N TRP A 163 -2.10 18.45 -13.80
CA TRP A 163 -1.60 17.72 -12.63
C TRP A 163 -1.06 16.34 -13.00
N ASN A 164 -1.78 15.60 -13.85
CA ASN A 164 -1.35 14.30 -14.35
C ASN A 164 -0.02 14.40 -15.13
N ASN A 165 0.20 15.47 -15.90
CA ASN A 165 1.48 15.68 -16.57
C ASN A 165 2.64 15.81 -15.58
N VAL A 166 2.43 16.46 -14.43
CA VAL A 166 3.42 16.51 -13.35
C VAL A 166 3.66 15.12 -12.79
N VAL A 167 2.60 14.41 -12.40
CA VAL A 167 2.66 13.11 -11.74
C VAL A 167 3.30 12.03 -12.60
N TYR A 168 3.01 11.99 -13.90
CA TYR A 168 3.54 10.98 -14.83
C TYR A 168 4.88 11.39 -15.48
N SER A 169 5.58 12.36 -14.89
CA SER A 169 6.92 12.72 -15.32
C SER A 169 7.88 11.53 -15.18
N THR A 170 8.60 11.20 -16.24
CA THR A 170 9.48 10.01 -16.29
C THR A 170 10.89 10.25 -15.77
N THR A 171 11.25 11.51 -15.47
CA THR A 171 12.56 11.92 -14.98
C THR A 171 12.41 13.06 -13.97
N GLU A 172 13.40 13.23 -13.09
CA GLU A 172 13.41 14.34 -12.12
C GLU A 172 13.39 15.71 -12.83
N ASP A 173 14.17 15.89 -13.89
CA ASP A 173 14.20 17.15 -14.66
C ASP A 173 12.84 17.49 -15.29
N LEU A 174 12.16 16.48 -15.85
CA LEU A 174 10.83 16.67 -16.43
C LEU A 174 9.80 16.97 -15.34
N PHE A 175 9.93 16.35 -14.17
CA PHE A 175 9.09 16.65 -13.02
C PHE A 175 9.25 18.09 -12.56
N GLU A 176 10.49 18.57 -12.37
CA GLU A 176 10.76 19.94 -11.95
C GLU A 176 10.21 20.94 -12.98
N LYS A 177 10.45 20.69 -14.26
CA LYS A 177 9.90 21.53 -15.34
C LYS A 177 8.36 21.55 -15.32
N ASN A 178 7.71 20.39 -15.29
CA ASN A 178 6.26 20.29 -15.32
C ASN A 178 5.65 20.92 -14.05
N TRP A 179 6.31 20.77 -12.91
CA TRP A 179 5.89 21.40 -11.66
C TRP A 179 5.95 22.92 -11.73
N ASP A 180 7.05 23.49 -12.23
CA ASP A 180 7.20 24.94 -12.37
C ASP A 180 6.16 25.54 -13.32
N GLU A 181 5.87 24.85 -14.42
CA GLU A 181 4.80 25.22 -15.36
C GLU A 181 3.41 25.13 -14.70
N PHE A 182 3.14 24.05 -13.96
CA PHE A 182 1.88 23.85 -13.24
C PHE A 182 1.66 24.92 -12.17
N GLU A 183 2.67 25.18 -11.34
CA GLU A 183 2.62 26.18 -10.28
C GLU A 183 2.37 27.59 -10.85
N SER A 184 3.05 27.92 -11.95
CA SER A 184 2.87 29.21 -12.64
C SER A 184 1.45 29.36 -13.21
N MET A 185 0.89 28.30 -13.79
CA MET A 185 -0.45 28.31 -14.38
C MET A 185 -1.56 28.49 -13.33
N TYR A 186 -1.35 27.97 -12.13
CA TYR A 186 -2.37 27.95 -11.07
C TYR A 186 -2.03 28.83 -9.87
N ILE A 187 -1.13 29.81 -10.02
CA ILE A 187 -0.67 30.69 -8.93
C ILE A 187 -1.83 31.43 -8.22
N GLU A 188 -2.90 31.77 -8.95
CA GLU A 188 -4.11 32.40 -8.41
C GLU A 188 -5.03 31.41 -7.68
N LYS A 189 -4.82 30.10 -7.84
CA LYS A 189 -5.52 29.01 -7.13
C LYS A 189 -4.76 28.60 -5.87
N LYS A 190 -4.46 29.58 -5.02
CA LYS A 190 -3.59 29.42 -3.83
C LYS A 190 -3.97 28.24 -2.95
N ASP A 191 -5.25 28.08 -2.61
CA ASP A 191 -5.69 27.00 -1.73
C ASP A 191 -5.48 25.60 -2.34
N ALA A 192 -5.68 25.45 -3.66
CA ALA A 192 -5.43 24.19 -4.37
C ALA A 192 -3.93 23.88 -4.42
N LEU A 193 -3.10 24.89 -4.71
CA LEU A 193 -1.65 24.74 -4.72
C LEU A 193 -1.08 24.43 -3.33
N GLU A 194 -1.57 25.09 -2.28
CA GLU A 194 -1.17 24.80 -0.90
C GLU A 194 -1.53 23.37 -0.50
N TYR A 195 -2.73 22.90 -0.89
CA TYR A 195 -3.12 21.51 -0.70
C TYR A 195 -2.17 20.55 -1.41
N ILE A 196 -1.87 20.78 -2.69
CA ILE A 196 -0.94 19.91 -3.45
C ILE A 196 0.47 19.94 -2.86
N LYS A 197 1.01 21.10 -2.49
CA LYS A 197 2.35 21.20 -1.88
C LYS A 197 2.43 20.44 -0.56
N LYS A 198 1.34 20.43 0.21
CA LYS A 198 1.27 19.73 1.50
C LYS A 198 0.93 18.26 1.39
N TYR A 199 0.14 17.86 0.38
CA TYR A 199 -0.47 16.53 0.27
C TYR A 199 -0.24 15.75 -1.02
N GLY A 200 0.25 16.39 -2.07
CA GLY A 200 0.54 15.75 -3.34
C GLY A 200 1.87 15.00 -3.39
N PHE A 201 2.84 15.33 -2.52
CA PHE A 201 4.21 14.80 -2.60
C PHE A 201 4.85 14.55 -1.22
N LEU A 202 5.81 13.61 -1.13
CA LEU A 202 6.73 13.46 0.01
C LEU A 202 8.10 14.09 -0.30
N GLY A 203 8.08 15.34 -0.75
CA GLY A 203 9.28 16.04 -1.23
C GLY A 203 9.70 15.61 -2.64
N LYS A 204 10.74 16.26 -3.16
CA LYS A 204 11.19 16.13 -4.58
C LYS A 204 11.64 14.72 -5.01
N LYS A 205 11.96 13.83 -4.05
CA LYS A 205 12.58 12.51 -4.32
C LYS A 205 11.60 11.35 -4.48
N SER A 206 10.29 11.56 -4.29
CA SER A 206 9.31 10.47 -4.24
C SER A 206 8.58 10.21 -5.57
N LEU A 207 9.10 10.70 -6.71
CA LEU A 207 8.47 10.52 -8.02
C LEU A 207 9.38 9.79 -9.00
N LEU A 208 9.53 8.49 -8.77
CA LEU A 208 9.62 7.56 -9.87
C LEU A 208 8.38 6.68 -9.77
N VAL A 209 7.36 7.07 -10.52
CA VAL A 209 6.12 6.29 -10.65
C VAL A 209 6.50 4.96 -11.28
N LEU A 210 6.24 3.85 -10.58
CA LEU A 210 6.39 2.50 -11.12
C LEU A 210 5.28 2.22 -12.16
N GLY A 211 5.24 2.98 -13.26
CA GLY A 211 4.29 2.78 -14.36
C GLY A 211 2.86 2.43 -13.90
N PRO A 212 2.15 1.50 -14.58
CA PRO A 212 0.78 1.11 -14.22
C PRO A 212 0.66 0.27 -12.94
N ILE A 213 1.71 0.13 -12.12
CA ILE A 213 1.63 -0.48 -10.79
C ILE A 213 1.02 0.55 -9.82
N SER A 214 -0.26 0.86 -10.04
CA SER A 214 -1.07 1.54 -9.03
C SER A 214 -1.37 0.54 -7.92
N THR A 215 -1.00 0.88 -6.68
CA THR A 215 -1.19 0.00 -5.52
C THR A 215 -2.63 -0.47 -5.38
N CYS A 216 -3.59 0.39 -5.73
CA CYS A 216 -5.02 0.11 -5.62
C CYS A 216 -5.54 -0.74 -6.78
N ILE A 217 -5.00 -0.60 -7.99
CA ILE A 217 -5.36 -1.49 -9.11
C ILE A 217 -4.83 -2.90 -8.84
N LEU A 218 -3.63 -3.00 -8.29
CA LEU A 218 -3.08 -4.27 -7.84
C LEU A 218 -3.88 -4.84 -6.67
N ALA A 219 -4.14 -4.08 -5.60
CA ALA A 219 -4.92 -4.56 -4.46
C ALA A 219 -6.35 -4.99 -4.86
N ILE A 220 -7.06 -4.19 -5.67
CA ILE A 220 -8.42 -4.51 -6.14
C ILE A 220 -8.42 -5.70 -7.11
N GLY A 221 -7.50 -5.72 -8.09
CA GLY A 221 -7.40 -6.79 -9.10
C GLY A 221 -6.95 -8.11 -8.47
N LEU A 222 -5.93 -8.09 -7.64
CA LEU A 222 -5.43 -9.27 -6.97
C LEU A 222 -6.41 -9.78 -5.89
N HIS A 223 -7.15 -8.90 -5.19
CA HIS A 223 -8.19 -9.34 -4.24
C HIS A 223 -9.31 -10.12 -4.96
N GLN A 224 -9.58 -9.82 -6.24
CA GLN A 224 -10.46 -10.65 -7.07
C GLN A 224 -9.79 -11.97 -7.48
N GLU A 225 -8.48 -12.00 -7.73
CA GLU A 225 -7.73 -13.22 -8.07
C GLU A 225 -7.51 -14.18 -6.88
N LEU A 226 -7.39 -13.67 -5.64
CA LEU A 226 -7.38 -14.53 -4.44
C LEU A 226 -8.63 -15.41 -4.34
N LYS A 227 -9.78 -14.87 -4.77
CA LYS A 227 -11.05 -15.62 -4.82
C LYS A 227 -10.98 -16.80 -5.81
N VAL A 228 -10.10 -16.72 -6.80
CA VAL A 228 -9.91 -17.73 -7.86
C VAL A 228 -8.78 -18.70 -7.52
N LEU A 229 -7.71 -18.24 -6.86
CA LEU A 229 -6.52 -19.04 -6.53
C LEU A 229 -6.64 -19.84 -5.23
N MET A 230 -7.56 -19.48 -4.33
CA MET A 230 -7.80 -20.19 -3.06
C MET A 230 -9.18 -20.90 -2.98
N PRO A 231 -9.69 -21.60 -4.01
CA PRO A 231 -11.04 -22.15 -4.01
C PRO A 231 -11.23 -23.30 -3.00
N ASN A 232 -10.14 -23.92 -2.53
CA ASN A 232 -10.17 -25.06 -1.61
C ASN A 232 -9.95 -24.68 -0.14
N LEU A 233 -9.57 -23.44 0.16
CA LEU A 233 -9.34 -22.97 1.54
C LEU A 233 -10.63 -22.33 2.06
N ASN A 234 -11.67 -23.13 2.23
CA ASN A 234 -13.02 -22.64 2.50
C ASN A 234 -13.12 -21.74 3.75
N ASN A 235 -12.32 -21.94 4.80
CA ASN A 235 -12.37 -21.04 5.96
C ASN A 235 -11.41 -19.85 5.85
N ILE A 236 -10.31 -19.92 5.09
CA ILE A 236 -9.48 -18.72 4.80
C ILE A 236 -10.20 -17.83 3.80
N CYS A 237 -10.77 -18.38 2.72
CA CYS A 237 -11.62 -17.64 1.82
C CYS A 237 -12.87 -17.11 2.52
N LYS A 238 -13.56 -17.85 3.39
CA LYS A 238 -14.61 -17.25 4.23
C LYS A 238 -14.08 -16.21 5.20
N PHE A 239 -12.91 -16.41 5.79
CA PHE A 239 -12.28 -15.41 6.65
C PHE A 239 -11.83 -14.18 5.87
N LEU A 240 -11.61 -14.29 4.55
CA LEU A 240 -11.29 -13.26 3.55
C LEU A 240 -12.50 -12.72 2.75
N GLN A 241 -13.67 -13.38 2.79
CA GLN A 241 -14.89 -13.09 2.00
C GLN A 241 -16.11 -12.77 2.89
N GLU A 242 -16.07 -13.11 4.18
CA GLU A 242 -16.84 -12.46 5.26
C GLU A 242 -16.07 -11.21 5.80
N ILE A 243 -15.01 -10.83 5.06
CA ILE A 243 -14.38 -9.50 4.95
C ILE A 243 -15.10 -8.68 3.92
#